data_AF-A0A8G2MRB6-F1
#
_entry.id   AF-A0A8G2MRB6-F1
#
_cell.length_a   1.000
_cell.length_b   1.000
_cell.length_c   1.000
_cell.angle_alpha   90.00
_cell.angle_beta   90.00
_cell.angle_gamma   90.00
#
_symmetry.space_group_name_H-M   'P 1'
#
loop_
_entity.id
_entity.type
_entity.pdbx_description
1 polymer ?
#
loop_
_entity_poly.entity_id
_entity_poly.type
_entity_poly.pdbx_seq_one_letter_code
_entity_poly.pdbx_strand_id
1 'polypeptide(L)'
;MSSMQLRTLTFAVSMVVAGAGVAQEAGGRTRFILAASWQPAFCQTNQKKAECASQTGERPDATNFSLHGLWPMRQDYCGVSAEQKAADKDGDWNKLPEVTLAAETKTALAKAMPGTQSGLERHEWVKHGTCTKMSADDYFGVGMHLVGALNASAVRDLFATNIGKPVKAEAIKAAFDKSFGPGAGDRVKMSCRRAGNVRMISELTIGLSEAAGAASAKTTGLADLIQGAGKTSFGCDEGVVDAAGF
;
A
#
# COMPACT_ATOMS: atom_id res chain seq x y z
N MET A 1 -37.59 77.90 30.61
CA MET A 1 -36.33 77.58 29.91
C MET A 1 -36.33 76.08 29.65
N SER A 2 -36.70 75.68 28.43
CA SER A 2 -36.83 74.29 28.00
C SER A 2 -35.48 73.61 27.91
N SER A 3 -35.36 72.40 28.44
CA SER A 3 -34.23 71.52 28.16
C SER A 3 -34.78 70.18 27.64
N MET A 4 -34.80 70.04 26.31
CA MET A 4 -35.11 68.79 25.60
C MET A 4 -33.98 67.79 25.86
N GLN A 5 -34.26 66.70 26.58
CA GLN A 5 -33.36 65.56 26.66
C GLN A 5 -33.59 64.66 25.44
N LEU A 6 -32.57 64.62 24.57
CA LEU A 6 -32.52 63.80 23.38
C LEU A 6 -32.30 62.33 23.79
N ARG A 7 -33.29 61.46 23.53
CA ARG A 7 -33.17 60.00 23.73
C ARG A 7 -32.47 59.39 22.51
N THR A 8 -31.21 59.04 22.65
CA THR A 8 -30.47 58.28 21.63
C THR A 8 -30.84 56.79 21.77
N LEU A 9 -31.61 56.24 20.84
CA LEU A 9 -31.79 54.78 20.71
C LEU A 9 -30.58 54.21 19.95
N THR A 10 -29.75 53.42 20.63
CA THR A 10 -28.67 52.67 20.00
C THR A 10 -29.22 51.32 19.51
N PHE A 11 -29.40 51.19 18.18
CA PHE A 11 -29.71 49.91 17.54
C PHE A 11 -28.42 49.08 17.42
N ALA A 12 -28.28 48.03 18.23
CA ALA A 12 -27.20 47.06 18.09
C ALA A 12 -27.55 46.05 16.99
N VAL A 13 -26.90 46.17 15.83
CA VAL A 13 -27.00 45.20 14.74
C VAL A 13 -25.99 44.09 14.99
N SER A 14 -26.45 42.93 15.46
CA SER A 14 -25.62 41.72 15.54
C SER A 14 -25.40 41.14 14.14
N MET A 15 -24.19 41.32 13.59
CA MET A 15 -23.74 40.59 12.41
C MET A 15 -23.45 39.13 12.78
N VAL A 16 -24.35 38.22 12.42
CA VAL A 16 -24.06 36.79 12.39
C VAL A 16 -23.23 36.52 11.15
N VAL A 17 -21.90 36.40 11.31
CA VAL A 17 -21.02 35.91 10.25
C VAL A 17 -21.20 34.40 10.18
N ALA A 18 -22.09 33.93 9.30
CA ALA A 18 -22.16 32.54 8.91
C ALA A 18 -20.90 32.21 8.09
N GLY A 19 -19.87 31.70 8.75
CA GLY A 19 -18.73 31.10 8.09
C GLY A 19 -19.20 29.87 7.33
N ALA A 20 -19.44 30.02 6.02
CA ALA A 20 -19.49 28.90 5.10
C ALA A 20 -18.09 28.27 5.10
N GLY A 21 -17.88 27.28 5.98
CA GLY A 21 -16.74 26.39 5.89
C GLY A 21 -16.80 25.75 4.52
N VAL A 22 -15.94 26.21 3.62
CA VAL A 22 -15.68 25.52 2.37
C VAL A 22 -15.11 24.17 2.82
N ALA A 23 -15.94 23.13 2.80
CA ALA A 23 -15.46 21.77 2.88
C ALA A 23 -14.55 21.61 1.67
N GLN A 24 -13.25 21.77 1.89
CA GLN A 24 -12.28 21.41 0.90
C GLN A 24 -12.50 19.92 0.66
N GLU A 25 -13.03 19.57 -0.50
CA GLU A 25 -12.87 18.25 -1.09
C GLU A 25 -11.34 18.04 -1.19
N ALA A 26 -10.75 17.62 -0.08
CA ALA A 26 -9.33 17.34 0.07
C ALA A 26 -9.06 15.98 -0.59
N GLY A 27 -9.32 15.90 -1.89
CA GLY A 27 -8.89 14.78 -2.71
C GLY A 27 -7.39 14.83 -2.80
N GLY A 28 -6.70 14.07 -1.94
CA GLY A 28 -5.26 13.85 -2.06
C GLY A 28 -4.90 13.32 -3.45
N ARG A 29 -3.61 13.30 -3.79
CA ARG A 29 -3.14 12.75 -5.07
C ARG A 29 -2.22 11.57 -4.81
N THR A 30 -2.58 10.42 -5.34
CA THR A 30 -1.74 9.22 -5.27
C THR A 30 -0.44 9.48 -6.03
N ARG A 31 0.68 9.41 -5.30
CA ARG A 31 2.05 9.55 -5.81
C ARG A 31 2.84 8.26 -5.70
N PHE A 32 2.48 7.40 -4.74
CA PHE A 32 3.07 6.09 -4.57
C PHE A 32 1.98 5.03 -4.44
N ILE A 33 2.33 3.79 -4.73
CA ILE A 33 1.50 2.62 -4.47
C ILE A 33 2.31 1.66 -3.60
N LEU A 34 1.77 1.24 -2.46
CA LEU A 34 2.25 0.04 -1.78
C LEU A 34 1.51 -1.16 -2.36
N ALA A 35 2.25 -2.11 -2.92
CA ALA A 35 1.72 -3.38 -3.41
C ALA A 35 1.99 -4.48 -2.38
N ALA A 36 0.93 -5.10 -1.88
CA ALA A 36 0.94 -6.10 -0.84
C ALA A 36 0.28 -7.40 -1.32
N SER A 37 1.08 -8.43 -1.53
CA SER A 37 0.64 -9.72 -2.04
C SER A 37 0.04 -10.58 -0.93
N TRP A 38 -1.07 -11.26 -1.24
CA TRP A 38 -1.47 -12.45 -0.49
C TRP A 38 -0.77 -13.65 -1.10
N GLN A 39 0.34 -14.06 -0.49
CA GLN A 39 1.29 -15.00 -1.10
C GLN A 39 0.68 -16.36 -1.47
N PRO A 40 -0.22 -16.97 -0.66
CA PRO A 40 -0.84 -18.24 -1.04
C PRO A 40 -1.55 -18.19 -2.40
N ALA A 41 -2.37 -17.15 -2.62
CA ALA A 41 -3.07 -16.95 -3.87
C ALA A 41 -2.14 -16.64 -5.04
N PHE A 42 -1.00 -15.97 -4.79
CA PHE A 42 0.05 -15.82 -5.80
C PHE A 42 0.61 -17.19 -6.19
N CYS A 43 0.94 -18.03 -5.20
CA CYS A 43 1.58 -19.32 -5.40
C CYS A 43 0.71 -20.35 -6.14
N GLN A 44 -0.62 -20.30 -5.99
CA GLN A 44 -1.54 -21.13 -6.79
C GLN A 44 -1.30 -21.06 -8.30
N THR A 45 -0.91 -19.88 -8.81
CA THR A 45 -0.66 -19.67 -10.25
C THR A 45 0.83 -19.61 -10.60
N ASN A 46 1.72 -19.74 -9.60
CA ASN A 46 3.17 -19.57 -9.74
C ASN A 46 3.94 -20.68 -9.01
N GLN A 47 3.39 -21.90 -8.97
CA GLN A 47 3.89 -23.04 -8.17
C GLN A 47 5.39 -23.36 -8.38
N LYS A 48 5.94 -23.07 -9.56
CA LYS A 48 7.34 -23.33 -9.91
C LYS A 48 8.34 -22.29 -9.35
N LYS A 49 7.86 -21.15 -8.85
CA LYS A 49 8.72 -20.14 -8.23
C LYS A 49 9.29 -20.68 -6.92
N ALA A 50 10.56 -20.36 -6.63
CA ALA A 50 11.27 -20.92 -5.48
C ALA A 50 10.56 -20.63 -4.15
N GLU A 51 10.03 -19.42 -4.01
CA GLU A 51 9.28 -19.00 -2.83
C GLU A 51 7.94 -19.73 -2.64
N CYS A 52 7.38 -20.26 -3.71
CA CYS A 52 6.12 -21.01 -3.72
C CYS A 52 6.34 -22.50 -3.53
N ALA A 53 7.34 -23.09 -4.18
CA ALA A 53 7.71 -24.49 -4.01
C ALA A 53 8.11 -24.82 -2.55
N SER A 54 8.60 -23.82 -1.81
CA SER A 54 8.98 -23.93 -0.40
C SER A 54 7.93 -23.37 0.58
N GLN A 55 6.74 -22.99 0.11
CA GLN A 55 5.72 -22.38 0.97
C GLN A 55 5.09 -23.44 1.90
N THR A 56 4.96 -23.12 3.18
CA THR A 56 4.31 -23.95 4.19
C THR A 56 3.38 -23.09 5.05
N GLY A 57 2.47 -23.71 5.80
CA GLY A 57 1.51 -23.00 6.66
C GLY A 57 2.16 -22.27 7.84
N GLU A 58 3.39 -22.63 8.21
CA GLU A 58 4.15 -22.06 9.32
C GLU A 58 4.95 -20.81 8.92
N ARG A 59 5.12 -20.55 7.62
CA ARG A 59 5.86 -19.37 7.16
C ARG A 59 5.05 -18.09 7.39
N PRO A 60 5.71 -16.95 7.67
CA PRO A 60 5.02 -15.68 7.89
C PRO A 60 4.08 -15.29 6.75
N ASP A 61 4.46 -15.57 5.50
CA ASP A 61 3.70 -15.26 4.29
C ASP A 61 2.48 -16.17 4.07
N ALA A 62 2.23 -17.16 4.91
CA ALA A 62 1.01 -17.96 4.89
C ALA A 62 -0.20 -17.23 5.52
N THR A 63 0.06 -16.28 6.43
CA THR A 63 -0.97 -15.59 7.22
C THR A 63 -0.83 -14.07 7.22
N ASN A 64 0.22 -13.53 6.60
CA ASN A 64 0.50 -12.11 6.49
C ASN A 64 0.66 -11.70 5.03
N PHE A 65 0.39 -10.42 4.74
CA PHE A 65 0.71 -9.85 3.45
C PHE A 65 2.23 -9.76 3.27
N SER A 66 2.67 -10.12 2.08
CA SER A 66 4.06 -9.96 1.65
C SER A 66 4.25 -8.65 0.89
N LEU A 67 5.38 -7.99 1.08
CA LEU A 67 5.77 -6.84 0.27
C LEU A 67 6.02 -7.31 -1.16
N HIS A 68 5.22 -6.81 -2.10
CA HIS A 68 5.54 -6.89 -3.52
C HIS A 68 6.43 -5.71 -3.89
N GLY A 69 6.02 -4.48 -3.57
CA GLY A 69 6.80 -3.30 -3.92
C GLY A 69 6.24 -1.97 -3.44
N LEU A 70 7.01 -0.91 -3.64
CA LEU A 70 6.64 0.48 -3.36
C LEU A 70 6.88 1.33 -4.61
N TRP A 71 5.82 1.66 -5.34
CA TRP A 71 5.96 2.15 -6.71
C TRP A 71 5.70 3.65 -6.83
N PRO A 72 6.67 4.46 -7.27
CA PRO A 72 6.41 5.82 -7.69
C PRO A 72 5.44 5.84 -8.90
N MET A 73 4.41 6.67 -8.83
CA MET A 73 3.42 6.77 -9.90
C MET A 73 4.00 7.42 -11.15
N ARG A 74 3.82 6.73 -12.30
CA ARG A 74 4.23 7.20 -13.65
C ARG A 74 5.74 7.39 -13.83
N GLN A 75 6.55 6.72 -13.02
CA GLN A 75 8.00 6.70 -13.18
C GLN A 75 8.49 5.26 -13.12
N ASP A 76 9.33 4.88 -14.09
CA ASP A 76 10.01 3.59 -14.09
C ASP A 76 11.43 3.71 -14.67
N TYR A 77 12.33 2.82 -14.23
CA TYR A 77 13.69 2.68 -14.75
C TYR A 77 14.51 4.00 -14.79
N CYS A 78 14.52 4.75 -13.69
CA CYS A 78 15.19 6.06 -13.64
C CYS A 78 16.71 5.91 -13.53
N GLY A 79 17.44 6.39 -14.54
CA GLY A 79 18.91 6.27 -14.57
C GLY A 79 19.41 4.83 -14.77
N VAL A 80 18.57 3.93 -15.30
CA VAL A 80 18.87 2.52 -15.57
C VAL A 80 19.31 2.34 -17.02
N SER A 81 20.30 1.49 -17.27
CA SER A 81 20.79 1.23 -18.63
C SER A 81 19.78 0.46 -19.49
N ALA A 82 19.89 0.55 -20.81
CA ALA A 82 19.03 -0.19 -21.73
C ALA A 82 19.18 -1.72 -21.55
N GLU A 83 20.40 -2.18 -21.28
CA GLU A 83 20.73 -3.58 -21.03
C GLU A 83 20.06 -4.09 -19.74
N GLN A 84 20.14 -3.32 -18.65
CA GLN A 84 19.45 -3.68 -17.40
C GLN A 84 17.93 -3.69 -17.57
N LYS A 85 17.36 -2.71 -18.30
CA LYS A 85 15.93 -2.68 -18.61
C LYS A 85 15.50 -3.87 -19.48
N ALA A 86 16.35 -4.34 -20.38
CA ALA A 86 16.09 -5.55 -21.17
C ALA A 86 16.17 -6.81 -20.31
N ALA A 87 17.20 -6.93 -19.44
CA ALA A 87 17.34 -8.04 -18.50
C ALA A 87 16.18 -8.11 -17.50
N ASP A 88 15.67 -6.98 -17.03
CA ASP A 88 14.50 -6.92 -16.15
C ASP A 88 13.24 -7.51 -16.81
N LYS A 89 13.07 -7.20 -18.10
CA LYS A 89 11.94 -7.67 -18.91
C LYS A 89 12.04 -9.15 -19.31
N ASP A 90 13.23 -9.75 -19.29
CA ASP A 90 13.45 -11.20 -19.52
C ASP A 90 12.80 -12.06 -18.42
N GLY A 91 12.63 -11.50 -17.21
CA GLY A 91 11.92 -12.14 -16.10
C GLY A 91 12.75 -13.13 -15.28
N ASP A 92 14.01 -13.37 -15.65
CA ASP A 92 15.01 -14.02 -14.80
C ASP A 92 15.81 -12.96 -14.02
N TRP A 93 15.19 -12.43 -12.97
CA TRP A 93 15.72 -11.30 -12.22
C TRP A 93 17.01 -11.60 -11.47
N ASN A 94 17.39 -12.87 -11.29
CA ASN A 94 18.70 -13.23 -10.73
C ASN A 94 19.87 -12.82 -11.64
N LYS A 95 19.61 -12.52 -12.91
CA LYS A 95 20.61 -11.96 -13.85
C LYS A 95 20.82 -10.45 -13.69
N LEU A 96 19.92 -9.73 -13.01
CA LEU A 96 20.13 -8.33 -12.68
C LEU A 96 21.23 -8.19 -11.63
N PRO A 97 21.95 -7.05 -11.55
CA PRO A 97 22.90 -6.83 -10.47
C PRO A 97 22.24 -6.95 -9.09
N GLU A 98 23.00 -7.48 -8.13
CA GLU A 98 22.55 -7.54 -6.74
C GLU A 98 22.30 -6.15 -6.17
N VAL A 99 21.20 -6.00 -5.44
CA VAL A 99 20.94 -4.80 -4.66
C VAL A 99 21.88 -4.83 -3.45
N THR A 100 22.71 -3.80 -3.31
CA THR A 100 23.56 -3.65 -2.12
C THR A 100 22.68 -3.22 -0.95
N LEU A 101 22.55 -4.10 0.05
CA LEU A 101 21.77 -3.89 1.28
C LEU A 101 22.62 -4.23 2.50
N ALA A 102 22.37 -3.55 3.61
CA ALA A 102 22.88 -3.99 4.90
C ALA A 102 22.37 -5.41 5.22
N ALA A 103 23.17 -6.19 5.95
CA ALA A 103 22.86 -7.59 6.23
C ALA A 103 21.51 -7.75 6.94
N GLU A 104 21.23 -6.86 7.90
CA GLU A 104 20.00 -6.80 8.66
C GLU A 104 18.80 -6.49 7.75
N THR A 105 18.93 -5.52 6.85
CA THR A 105 17.90 -5.19 5.86
C THR A 105 17.64 -6.38 4.95
N LYS A 106 18.69 -7.04 4.45
CA LYS A 106 18.57 -8.22 3.58
C LYS A 106 17.82 -9.36 4.28
N THR A 107 18.15 -9.66 5.54
CA THR A 107 17.46 -10.70 6.32
C THR A 107 16.01 -10.33 6.61
N ALA A 108 15.72 -9.09 6.96
CA ALA A 108 14.35 -8.63 7.19
C ALA A 108 13.52 -8.67 5.89
N LEU A 109 14.12 -8.24 4.78
CA LEU A 109 13.46 -8.20 3.47
C LEU A 109 13.10 -9.60 2.99
N ALA A 110 13.98 -10.60 3.16
CA ALA A 110 13.66 -11.97 2.78
C ALA A 110 12.44 -12.57 3.53
N LYS A 111 12.13 -12.07 4.73
CA LYS A 111 10.92 -12.47 5.49
C LYS A 111 9.68 -11.74 5.00
N ALA A 112 9.81 -10.46 4.66
CA ALA A 112 8.69 -9.61 4.22
C ALA A 112 8.36 -9.79 2.74
N MET A 113 9.34 -10.15 1.90
CA MET A 113 9.25 -10.30 0.46
C MET A 113 9.80 -11.69 0.08
N PRO A 114 8.98 -12.75 0.13
CA PRO A 114 9.42 -14.10 -0.21
C PRO A 114 10.04 -14.20 -1.61
N GLY A 115 9.58 -13.36 -2.54
CA GLY A 115 10.09 -13.25 -3.91
C GLY A 115 11.57 -12.91 -4.04
N THR A 116 12.28 -12.54 -2.96
CA THR A 116 13.75 -12.42 -2.99
C THR A 116 14.44 -13.74 -3.37
N GLN A 117 13.78 -14.88 -3.15
CA GLN A 117 14.29 -16.19 -3.60
C GLN A 117 14.35 -16.31 -5.14
N SER A 118 13.59 -15.47 -5.83
CA SER A 118 13.53 -15.38 -7.30
C SER A 118 14.02 -14.02 -7.83
N GLY A 119 14.73 -13.23 -7.01
CA GLY A 119 15.31 -11.92 -7.39
C GLY A 119 14.31 -10.77 -7.50
N LEU A 120 13.12 -10.86 -6.87
CA LEU A 120 12.10 -9.80 -6.93
C LEU A 120 12.63 -8.45 -6.44
N GLU A 121 13.49 -8.41 -5.43
CA GLU A 121 14.07 -7.16 -4.93
C GLU A 121 14.91 -6.46 -6.00
N ARG A 122 15.55 -7.21 -6.91
CA ARG A 122 16.32 -6.64 -8.01
C ARG A 122 15.40 -5.96 -9.03
N HIS A 123 14.29 -6.61 -9.36
CA HIS A 123 13.22 -6.03 -10.19
C HIS A 123 12.67 -4.74 -9.59
N GLU A 124 12.23 -4.84 -8.34
CA GLU A 124 11.61 -3.73 -7.62
C GLU A 124 12.56 -2.55 -7.44
N TRP A 125 13.84 -2.81 -7.22
CA TRP A 125 14.85 -1.75 -7.17
C TRP A 125 15.05 -1.11 -8.55
N VAL A 126 15.40 -1.90 -9.56
CA VAL A 126 15.73 -1.41 -10.91
C VAL A 126 14.56 -0.65 -11.52
N LYS A 127 13.35 -1.20 -11.46
CA LYS A 127 12.19 -0.61 -12.10
C LYS A 127 11.59 0.54 -11.29
N HIS A 128 11.58 0.47 -9.96
CA HIS A 128 10.83 1.41 -9.11
C HIS A 128 11.72 2.16 -8.11
N GLY A 129 12.58 1.46 -7.37
CA GLY A 129 13.43 2.05 -6.34
C GLY A 129 14.40 3.12 -6.86
N THR A 130 14.98 2.92 -8.04
CA THR A 130 15.88 3.90 -8.71
C THR A 130 15.23 5.23 -9.04
N CYS A 131 13.90 5.28 -9.10
CA CYS A 131 13.13 6.53 -9.30
C CYS A 131 12.93 7.31 -8.00
N THR A 132 13.32 6.76 -6.87
CA THR A 132 13.32 7.47 -5.59
C THR A 132 14.68 8.12 -5.34
N LYS A 133 14.73 9.08 -4.42
CA LYS A 133 16.00 9.65 -3.94
C LYS A 133 16.58 8.87 -2.74
N MET A 134 16.02 7.71 -2.43
CA MET A 134 16.41 6.91 -1.28
C MET A 134 17.60 6.01 -1.61
N SER A 135 18.35 5.64 -0.57
CA SER A 135 19.21 4.46 -0.65
C SER A 135 18.34 3.20 -0.81
N ALA A 136 18.93 2.09 -1.28
CA ALA A 136 18.20 0.83 -1.35
C ALA A 136 17.74 0.36 0.04
N ASP A 137 18.58 0.51 1.07
CA ASP A 137 18.22 0.22 2.45
C ASP A 137 17.01 1.03 2.94
N ASP A 138 16.95 2.32 2.62
CA ASP A 138 15.81 3.15 2.98
C ASP A 138 14.56 2.78 2.19
N TYR A 139 14.68 2.55 0.89
CA TYR A 139 13.56 2.17 0.02
C TYR A 139 12.88 0.87 0.51
N PHE A 140 13.66 -0.19 0.68
CA PHE A 140 13.13 -1.46 1.19
C PHE A 140 12.73 -1.35 2.66
N GLY A 141 13.45 -0.57 3.46
CA GLY A 141 13.09 -0.29 4.85
C GLY A 141 11.73 0.40 4.99
N VAL A 142 11.41 1.36 4.12
CA VAL A 142 10.07 1.99 4.07
C VAL A 142 9.03 0.97 3.65
N GLY A 143 9.26 0.22 2.56
CA GLY A 143 8.32 -0.82 2.11
C GLY A 143 7.99 -1.84 3.19
N MET A 144 9.02 -2.35 3.89
CA MET A 144 8.86 -3.29 5.01
C MET A 144 8.11 -2.68 6.19
N HIS A 145 8.40 -1.42 6.53
CA HIS A 145 7.69 -0.72 7.60
C HIS A 145 6.19 -0.59 7.28
N LEU A 146 5.86 -0.21 6.04
CA LEU A 146 4.47 0.00 5.64
C LEU A 146 3.68 -1.32 5.53
N VAL A 147 4.26 -2.38 4.96
CA VAL A 147 3.60 -3.70 4.97
C VAL A 147 3.48 -4.25 6.39
N GLY A 148 4.45 -3.95 7.27
CA GLY A 148 4.37 -4.26 8.70
C GLY A 148 3.17 -3.59 9.38
N ALA A 149 2.94 -2.31 9.09
CA ALA A 149 1.76 -1.59 9.59
C ALA A 149 0.44 -2.18 9.07
N LEU A 150 0.39 -2.63 7.80
CA LEU A 150 -0.75 -3.37 7.26
C LEU A 150 -0.97 -4.70 8.01
N ASN A 151 0.11 -5.44 8.29
CA ASN A 151 0.05 -6.71 9.01
C ASN A 151 -0.30 -6.56 10.50
N ALA A 152 -0.11 -5.38 11.08
CA ALA A 152 -0.53 -5.04 12.44
C ALA A 152 -1.97 -4.50 12.53
N SER A 153 -2.74 -4.53 11.43
CA SER A 153 -4.05 -3.89 11.32
C SER A 153 -5.22 -4.88 11.27
N ALA A 154 -6.45 -4.35 11.37
CA ALA A 154 -7.67 -5.14 11.20
C ALA A 154 -7.80 -5.76 9.79
N VAL A 155 -7.04 -5.27 8.79
CA VAL A 155 -7.02 -5.83 7.44
C VAL A 155 -6.37 -7.22 7.45
N ARG A 156 -5.24 -7.39 8.12
CA ARG A 156 -4.59 -8.71 8.25
C ARG A 156 -5.43 -9.65 9.09
N ASP A 157 -6.02 -9.17 10.18
CA ASP A 157 -6.92 -10.00 11.01
C ASP A 157 -8.12 -10.51 10.21
N LEU A 158 -8.71 -9.67 9.34
CA LEU A 158 -9.78 -10.06 8.43
C LEU A 158 -9.32 -11.19 7.50
N PHE A 159 -8.16 -11.06 6.87
CA PHE A 159 -7.64 -12.08 5.95
C PHE A 159 -7.32 -13.38 6.70
N ALA A 160 -6.53 -13.31 7.77
CA ALA A 160 -6.14 -14.48 8.56
C ALA A 160 -7.34 -15.27 9.12
N THR A 161 -8.39 -14.58 9.57
CA THR A 161 -9.61 -15.24 10.10
C THR A 161 -10.49 -15.86 8.99
N ASN A 162 -10.33 -15.41 7.75
CA ASN A 162 -11.13 -15.85 6.60
C ASN A 162 -10.33 -16.68 5.59
N ILE A 163 -9.19 -17.24 5.98
CA ILE A 163 -8.46 -18.22 5.15
C ILE A 163 -9.43 -19.35 4.73
N GLY A 164 -9.46 -19.64 3.43
CA GLY A 164 -10.37 -20.60 2.79
C GLY A 164 -11.78 -20.06 2.50
N LYS A 165 -12.09 -18.80 2.82
CA LYS A 165 -13.42 -18.21 2.69
C LYS A 165 -13.43 -16.97 1.78
N PRO A 166 -14.57 -16.65 1.13
CA PRO A 166 -14.72 -15.42 0.39
C PRO A 166 -14.77 -14.21 1.33
N VAL A 167 -14.13 -13.12 0.91
CA VAL A 167 -14.19 -11.80 1.54
C VAL A 167 -14.63 -10.78 0.48
N LYS A 168 -15.60 -9.94 0.86
CA LYS A 168 -16.15 -8.88 0.01
C LYS A 168 -15.37 -7.59 0.12
N ALA A 169 -15.42 -6.79 -0.94
CA ALA A 169 -14.80 -5.47 -1.01
C ALA A 169 -15.20 -4.57 0.17
N GLU A 170 -16.47 -4.59 0.58
CA GLU A 170 -16.99 -3.77 1.68
C GLU A 170 -16.32 -4.10 3.02
N ALA A 171 -16.07 -5.38 3.29
CA ALA A 171 -15.41 -5.82 4.51
C ALA A 171 -13.95 -5.35 4.55
N ILE A 172 -13.25 -5.40 3.41
CA ILE A 172 -11.87 -4.93 3.30
C ILE A 172 -11.83 -3.40 3.48
N LYS A 173 -12.71 -2.65 2.80
CA LYS A 173 -12.82 -1.19 2.98
C LYS A 173 -13.07 -0.81 4.43
N ALA A 174 -14.01 -1.49 5.10
CA ALA A 174 -14.30 -1.26 6.50
C ALA A 174 -13.09 -1.57 7.41
N ALA A 175 -12.32 -2.60 7.11
CA ALA A 175 -11.10 -2.93 7.85
C ALA A 175 -9.99 -1.86 7.68
N PHE A 176 -9.86 -1.29 6.48
CA PHE A 176 -8.99 -0.14 6.23
C PHE A 176 -9.46 1.09 7.01
N ASP A 177 -10.75 1.43 6.93
CA ASP A 177 -11.30 2.59 7.62
C ASP A 177 -11.13 2.48 9.14
N LYS A 178 -11.33 1.27 9.70
CA LYS A 178 -11.10 0.98 11.11
C LYS A 178 -9.64 1.20 11.54
N SER A 179 -8.68 0.88 10.67
CA SER A 179 -7.26 0.84 11.04
C SER A 179 -6.51 2.12 10.68
N PHE A 180 -6.94 2.82 9.63
CA PHE A 180 -6.21 3.94 9.02
C PHE A 180 -7.07 5.20 8.86
N GLY A 181 -8.24 5.21 9.50
CA GLY A 181 -9.16 6.33 9.56
C GLY A 181 -10.21 6.33 8.44
N PRO A 182 -11.32 7.08 8.62
CA PRO A 182 -12.43 7.09 7.67
C PRO A 182 -12.00 7.39 6.22
N GLY A 183 -12.56 6.63 5.26
CA GLY A 183 -12.28 6.78 3.83
C GLY A 183 -10.93 6.21 3.38
N ALA A 184 -10.16 5.56 4.25
CA ALA A 184 -8.94 4.84 3.84
C ALA A 184 -9.27 3.73 2.82
N GLY A 185 -10.41 3.05 2.96
CA GLY A 185 -10.88 2.03 2.04
C GLY A 185 -11.10 2.51 0.61
N ASP A 186 -11.38 3.81 0.41
CA ASP A 186 -11.56 4.40 -0.93
C ASP A 186 -10.25 4.56 -1.70
N ARG A 187 -9.11 4.26 -1.08
CA ARG A 187 -7.75 4.47 -1.63
C ARG A 187 -7.04 3.15 -1.88
N VAL A 188 -7.78 2.05 -1.83
CA VAL A 188 -7.28 0.68 -1.97
C VAL A 188 -7.91 0.05 -3.20
N LYS A 189 -7.13 -0.77 -3.89
CA LYS A 189 -7.60 -1.64 -4.96
C LYS A 189 -7.21 -3.08 -4.67
N MET A 190 -8.18 -3.97 -4.77
CA MET A 190 -8.04 -5.41 -4.69
C MET A 190 -7.89 -6.02 -6.08
N SER A 191 -6.87 -6.86 -6.22
CA SER A 191 -6.60 -7.65 -7.40
C SER A 191 -6.90 -9.12 -7.13
N CYS A 192 -7.74 -9.71 -7.97
CA CYS A 192 -8.09 -11.12 -7.91
C CYS A 192 -7.47 -11.92 -9.07
N ARG A 193 -7.07 -13.16 -8.79
CA ARG A 193 -6.64 -14.15 -9.79
C ARG A 193 -7.57 -15.36 -9.79
N ARG A 194 -7.54 -16.15 -10.86
CA ARG A 194 -8.28 -17.41 -10.96
C ARG A 194 -7.34 -18.61 -10.93
N ALA A 195 -7.69 -19.62 -10.16
CA ALA A 195 -7.19 -20.98 -10.29
C ALA A 195 -8.41 -21.90 -10.51
N GLY A 196 -8.55 -22.41 -11.73
CA GLY A 196 -9.79 -23.04 -12.18
C GLY A 196 -10.99 -22.10 -12.01
N ASN A 197 -11.99 -22.55 -11.26
CA ASN A 197 -13.22 -21.79 -11.00
C ASN A 197 -13.15 -20.89 -9.76
N VAL A 198 -12.08 -20.99 -8.96
CA VAL A 198 -11.93 -20.22 -7.73
C VAL A 198 -11.29 -18.87 -8.05
N ARG A 199 -11.94 -17.79 -7.63
CA ARG A 199 -11.41 -16.43 -7.70
C ARG A 199 -10.81 -16.08 -6.35
N MET A 200 -9.51 -15.88 -6.31
CA MET A 200 -8.74 -15.66 -5.08
C MET A 200 -8.22 -14.23 -5.05
N ILE A 201 -8.17 -13.64 -3.86
CA ILE A 201 -7.56 -12.34 -3.64
C ILE A 201 -6.04 -12.53 -3.66
N SER A 202 -5.37 -11.95 -4.66
CA SER A 202 -3.94 -12.12 -4.85
C SER A 202 -3.10 -10.94 -4.33
N GLU A 203 -3.68 -9.74 -4.31
CA GLU A 203 -2.95 -8.53 -3.95
C GLU A 203 -3.90 -7.41 -3.54
N LEU A 204 -3.44 -6.58 -2.61
CA LEU A 204 -3.97 -5.26 -2.33
C LEU A 204 -2.95 -4.20 -2.76
N THR A 205 -3.40 -3.21 -3.52
CA THR A 205 -2.61 -2.03 -3.85
C THR A 205 -3.20 -0.83 -3.11
N ILE A 206 -2.35 -0.11 -2.37
CA ILE A 206 -2.75 0.98 -1.49
C ILE A 206 -2.14 2.28 -2.04
N GLY A 207 -2.98 3.25 -2.35
CA GLY A 207 -2.54 4.57 -2.77
C GLY A 207 -1.93 5.36 -1.61
N LEU A 208 -0.78 5.97 -1.84
CA LEU A 208 -0.03 6.75 -0.86
C LEU A 208 0.31 8.16 -1.39
N SER A 209 0.45 9.11 -0.47
CA SER A 209 0.89 10.46 -0.74
C SER A 209 2.37 10.54 -1.15
N GLU A 210 2.86 11.72 -1.53
CA GLU A 210 4.25 11.95 -1.93
C GLU A 210 5.27 11.64 -0.83
N ALA A 211 4.85 11.77 0.44
CA ALA A 211 5.71 11.54 1.59
C ALA A 211 6.23 10.09 1.70
N ALA A 212 5.61 9.13 0.99
CA ALA A 212 6.11 7.76 0.88
C ALA A 212 7.45 7.66 0.13
N GLY A 213 7.84 8.69 -0.63
CA GLY A 213 9.10 8.76 -1.38
C GLY A 213 10.33 9.17 -0.58
N ALA A 214 10.24 9.19 0.75
CA ALA A 214 11.32 9.58 1.65
C ALA A 214 11.43 8.63 2.84
N ALA A 215 12.64 8.52 3.42
CA ALA A 215 12.88 7.68 4.59
C ALA A 215 12.01 8.04 5.81
N SER A 216 11.58 9.32 5.92
CA SER A 216 10.65 9.81 6.94
C SER A 216 9.25 9.20 6.85
N ALA A 217 8.92 8.48 5.77
CA ALA A 217 7.67 7.73 5.67
C ALA A 217 7.48 6.74 6.84
N LYS A 218 8.57 6.24 7.42
CA LYS A 218 8.56 5.39 8.63
C LYS A 218 7.99 6.09 9.86
N THR A 219 8.08 7.41 9.93
CA THR A 219 7.52 8.21 11.03
C THR A 219 6.16 8.81 10.68
N THR A 220 5.92 9.13 9.40
CA THR A 220 4.59 9.54 8.91
C THR A 220 3.57 8.42 9.11
N GLY A 221 3.97 7.17 8.89
CA GLY A 221 3.12 6.00 9.11
C GLY A 221 2.09 5.80 8.01
N LEU A 222 1.54 4.59 7.94
CA LEU A 222 0.67 4.18 6.83
C LEU A 222 -0.66 4.97 6.79
N ALA A 223 -1.24 5.32 7.93
CA ALA A 223 -2.52 6.03 7.98
C ALA A 223 -2.44 7.41 7.29
N ASP A 224 -1.47 8.24 7.69
CA ASP A 224 -1.31 9.60 7.13
C ASP A 224 -0.94 9.56 5.65
N LEU A 225 -0.12 8.58 5.24
CA LEU A 225 0.22 8.36 3.84
C LEU A 225 -1.00 8.00 3.00
N ILE A 226 -1.88 7.14 3.50
CA ILE A 226 -3.16 6.81 2.86
C ILE A 226 -4.01 8.08 2.77
N GLN A 227 -4.22 8.80 3.87
CA GLN A 227 -5.14 9.94 3.87
C GLN A 227 -4.73 11.04 2.88
N GLY A 228 -3.42 11.23 2.65
CA GLY A 228 -2.90 12.16 1.63
C GLY A 228 -2.99 11.66 0.18
N ALA A 229 -3.43 10.42 -0.07
CA ALA A 229 -3.60 9.86 -1.41
C ALA A 229 -4.99 10.15 -1.99
N GLY A 230 -5.13 9.92 -3.30
CA GLY A 230 -6.40 10.08 -4.01
C GLY A 230 -7.23 8.80 -3.99
N LYS A 231 -8.54 8.94 -4.15
CA LYS A 231 -9.46 7.81 -4.26
C LYS A 231 -9.20 7.00 -5.54
N THR A 232 -9.56 5.71 -5.50
CA THR A 232 -9.44 4.77 -6.63
C THR A 232 -10.67 3.86 -6.70
N SER A 233 -10.88 3.23 -7.85
CA SER A 233 -11.79 2.09 -7.94
C SER A 233 -11.17 0.86 -7.27
N PHE A 234 -12.01 0.05 -6.63
CA PHE A 234 -11.57 -1.04 -5.76
C PHE A 234 -11.16 -2.31 -6.52
N GLY A 235 -11.52 -2.50 -7.79
CA GLY A 235 -11.15 -3.70 -8.55
C GLY A 235 -12.23 -4.79 -8.49
N CYS A 236 -11.92 -5.96 -7.93
CA CYS A 236 -12.92 -7.03 -7.77
C CYS A 236 -13.86 -6.80 -6.57
N ASP A 237 -15.08 -7.34 -6.64
CA ASP A 237 -16.10 -7.14 -5.59
C ASP A 237 -15.99 -8.18 -4.45
N GLU A 238 -15.43 -9.35 -4.74
CA GLU A 238 -15.27 -10.46 -3.81
C GLU A 238 -14.16 -11.41 -4.30
N GLY A 239 -13.47 -12.07 -3.38
CA GLY A 239 -12.57 -13.20 -3.67
C GLY A 239 -12.26 -14.04 -2.44
N VAL A 240 -11.79 -15.26 -2.65
CA VAL A 240 -11.34 -16.17 -1.59
C VAL A 240 -9.99 -15.74 -1.06
N VAL A 241 -9.84 -15.70 0.27
CA VAL A 241 -8.52 -15.60 0.92
C VAL A 241 -7.91 -16.98 0.91
N ASP A 242 -6.95 -17.22 0.04
CA ASP A 242 -6.41 -18.56 -0.19
C ASP A 242 -5.54 -19.06 0.97
N ALA A 243 -5.51 -20.39 1.19
CA ALA A 243 -4.66 -21.01 2.20
C ALA A 243 -3.29 -21.37 1.62
N ALA A 244 -2.23 -21.36 2.44
CA ALA A 244 -0.92 -21.83 2.00
C ALA A 244 -0.98 -23.33 1.62
N GLY A 245 -0.25 -23.68 0.57
CA GLY A 245 -0.35 -25.00 -0.07
C GLY A 245 -1.31 -24.98 -1.26
N PHE A 246 -0.97 -25.73 -2.30
CA PHE A 246 -1.70 -25.80 -3.56
C PHE A 246 -1.83 -27.26 -4.04
#